data_AF-A0A2P4NSC4-F1
#
_entry.id   AF-A0A2P4NSC4-F1
#
_cell.length_a   1.000
_cell.length_b   1.000
_cell.length_c   1.000
_cell.angle_alpha   90.00
_cell.angle_beta   90.00
_cell.angle_gamma   90.00
#
_symmetry.space_group_name_H-M   'P 1'
#
loop_
_entity.id
_entity.type
_entity.pdbx_description
1 polymer ?
#
loop_
_entity_poly.entity_id
_entity_poly.type
_entity_poly.pdbx_seq_one_letter_code
_entity_poly.pdbx_strand_id
1 'polypeptide(L)' 'MTQTLEVAPHVITEGSTIRHSTLCTEQTVVEIEDETIRTMYDDEEFVYPREQLAVDLSVGRFEVVS' A
#
# COMPACT_ATOMS: atom_id res chain seq x y z
N MET A 1 4.97 -14.69 -9.32
CA MET A 1 6.07 -13.73 -9.51
C MET A 1 5.80 -12.60 -8.55
N THR A 2 6.72 -12.28 -7.65
CA THR A 2 6.50 -11.23 -6.63
C THR A 2 6.56 -9.88 -7.33
N GLN A 3 5.44 -9.15 -7.35
CA GLN A 3 5.43 -7.79 -7.88
C GLN A 3 5.77 -6.81 -6.77
N THR A 4 6.39 -5.69 -7.12
CA THR A 4 6.76 -4.62 -6.18
C THR A 4 6.23 -3.29 -6.69
N LEU A 5 5.79 -2.42 -5.79
CA LEU A 5 5.40 -1.05 -6.12
C LEU A 5 6.54 -0.09 -5.73
N GLU A 6 7.16 0.53 -6.73
CA GLU A 6 8.20 1.54 -6.51
C GLU A 6 7.57 2.93 -6.35
N VAL A 7 7.68 3.52 -5.17
CA VAL A 7 7.20 4.88 -4.87
C VAL A 7 8.30 5.64 -4.15
N ALA A 8 9.07 6.45 -4.87
CA ALA A 8 10.23 7.12 -4.31
C ALA A 8 9.91 7.88 -3.00
N PRO A 9 10.68 7.68 -1.91
CA PRO A 9 11.93 6.90 -1.81
C PRO A 9 11.76 5.42 -1.41
N HIS A 10 10.53 4.90 -1.31
CA HIS A 10 10.21 3.58 -0.81
C HIS A 10 9.93 2.56 -1.92
N VAL A 11 10.19 1.28 -1.61
CA VAL A 11 9.76 0.15 -2.42
C VAL A 11 8.82 -0.67 -1.54
N ILE A 12 7.59 -0.84 -1.99
CA ILE A 12 6.55 -1.60 -1.29
C ILE A 12 6.52 -3.01 -1.86
N THR A 13 6.54 -3.99 -0.96
CA THR A 13 6.44 -5.41 -1.29
C THR A 13 5.25 -6.01 -0.54
N GLU A 14 4.90 -7.26 -0.87
CA GLU A 14 4.05 -8.06 -0.01
C GLU A 14 4.66 -8.13 1.40
N GLY A 15 3.83 -7.96 2.42
CA GLY A 15 4.23 -7.85 3.83
C GLY A 15 4.55 -6.44 4.31
N SER A 16 4.73 -5.45 3.41
CA SER A 16 4.93 -4.06 3.82
C SER A 16 3.69 -3.48 4.50
N THR A 17 3.88 -2.54 5.42
CA THR A 17 2.78 -1.86 6.10
C THR A 17 2.71 -0.41 5.67
N ILE A 18 1.54 0.02 5.21
CA ILE A 18 1.21 1.41 4.90
C ILE A 18 0.23 1.96 5.93
N ARG A 19 0.37 3.22 6.31
CA ARG A 19 -0.52 3.88 7.26
C ARG A 19 -1.26 5.02 6.58
N HIS A 20 -2.59 5.05 6.71
CA HIS A 20 -3.38 6.19 6.23
C HIS A 20 -3.15 7.39 7.16
N SER A 21 -2.65 8.52 6.65
CA SER A 21 -2.24 9.67 7.47
C SER A 21 -3.41 10.32 8.23
N THR A 22 -4.61 10.34 7.65
CA THR A 22 -5.81 10.92 8.30
C THR A 22 -6.48 9.99 9.30
N LEU A 23 -6.60 8.69 8.97
CA LEU A 23 -7.32 7.71 9.79
C LEU A 23 -6.41 7.03 10.81
N CYS A 24 -5.09 7.19 10.67
CA CYS A 24 -4.06 6.49 11.43
C CYS A 24 -4.23 4.96 11.42
N THR A 25 -4.83 4.42 10.35
CA THR A 25 -5.03 2.97 10.17
C THR A 25 -3.86 2.37 9.42
N GLU A 26 -3.29 1.30 9.98
CA GLU A 26 -2.14 0.58 9.42
C GLU A 26 -2.63 -0.65 8.64
N GLN A 27 -2.41 -0.64 7.33
CA GLN A 27 -2.83 -1.71 6.43
C GLN A 27 -1.59 -2.46 5.93
N THR A 28 -1.64 -3.78 5.97
CA THR A 28 -0.54 -4.63 5.48
C THR A 28 -0.82 -5.04 4.05
N VAL A 29 0.13 -4.82 3.16
CA VAL A 29 0.07 -5.26 1.78
C VAL A 29 0.17 -6.78 1.74
N VAL A 30 -0.84 -7.44 1.20
CA VAL A 30 -0.90 -8.92 1.13
C VAL A 30 -0.68 -9.45 -0.28
N GLU A 31 -1.01 -8.65 -1.30
CA GLU A 31 -0.86 -9.04 -2.70
C GLU A 31 -0.66 -7.80 -3.57
N ILE A 32 0.27 -7.89 -4.52
CA ILE A 32 0.51 -6.84 -5.53
C ILE A 32 0.33 -7.47 -6.91
N GLU A 33 -0.66 -6.99 -7.65
CA GLU A 33 -0.92 -7.34 -9.03
C GLU A 33 -0.49 -6.19 -9.97
N ASP A 34 -0.66 -6.41 -11.28
CA ASP A 34 -0.27 -5.44 -12.31
C ASP A 34 -1.09 -4.14 -12.19
N GLU A 35 -2.38 -4.24 -11.86
CA GLU A 35 -3.31 -3.11 -11.82
C GLU A 35 -3.82 -2.78 -10.41
N THR A 36 -3.67 -3.70 -9.47
CA THR A 36 -4.30 -3.65 -8.14
C THR A 36 -3.34 -4.03 -7.03
N ILE A 37 -3.54 -3.44 -5.85
CA ILE A 37 -2.82 -3.78 -4.62
C ILE A 37 -3.86 -4.08 -3.56
N ARG A 38 -3.74 -5.26 -2.94
CA ARG A 38 -4.60 -5.68 -1.84
C ARG A 38 -3.88 -5.48 -0.53
N THR A 39 -4.58 -4.89 0.42
CA THR A 39 -4.13 -4.69 1.78
C THR A 39 -5.14 -5.27 2.77
N MET A 40 -4.68 -5.57 3.97
CA MET A 40 -5.49 -6.08 5.08
C MET A 40 -5.38 -5.15 6.28
N TYR A 41 -6.50 -4.90 6.95
CA TYR A 41 -6.59 -4.21 8.24
C TYR A 41 -7.61 -4.91 9.13
N ASP A 42 -7.18 -5.44 10.27
CA ASP A 42 -8.04 -6.06 11.30
C ASP A 42 -9.11 -7.02 10.71
N ASP A 43 -8.67 -7.95 9.86
CA ASP A 43 -9.48 -8.92 9.09
C ASP A 43 -10.34 -8.35 7.93
N GLU A 44 -10.30 -7.05 7.67
CA GLU A 44 -10.93 -6.42 6.52
C GLU A 44 -9.94 -6.24 5.36
N GLU A 45 -10.39 -6.61 4.15
CA GLU A 45 -9.60 -6.47 2.92
C GLU A 45 -9.94 -5.18 2.19
N PHE A 46 -8.90 -4.47 1.76
CA PHE A 46 -9.01 -3.30 0.92
C PHE A 46 -8.26 -3.52 -0.39
N VAL A 47 -8.85 -3.10 -1.50
CA VAL A 47 -8.24 -3.19 -2.83
C VAL A 47 -8.11 -1.79 -3.41
N TYR A 48 -6.89 -1.41 -3.77
CA TYR A 48 -6.59 -0.13 -4.37
C TYR A 48 -6.06 -0.32 -5.80
N PRO A 49 -6.43 0.57 -6.74
CA PRO A 49 -5.72 0.66 -8.01
C PRO A 49 -4.25 0.99 -7.74
N ARG A 50 -3.34 0.26 -8.38
CA ARG A 50 -1.89 0.38 -8.20
C ARG A 50 -1.41 1.81 -8.43
N GLU A 51 -1.85 2.42 -9.53
CA GLU A 51 -1.49 3.80 -9.87
C GLU A 51 -2.02 4.80 -8.83
N GLN A 52 -3.25 4.59 -8.35
CA GLN A 52 -3.85 5.47 -7.36
C GLN A 52 -3.13 5.38 -6.03
N LEU A 53 -2.78 4.17 -5.58
CA LEU A 53 -2.04 3.98 -4.34
C LEU A 53 -0.65 4.63 -4.41
N ALA A 54 0.04 4.51 -5.55
CA ALA A 54 1.32 5.17 -5.78
C ALA A 54 1.22 6.71 -5.68
N VAL A 55 0.15 7.29 -6.24
CA VAL A 55 -0.13 8.73 -6.11
C VAL A 55 -0.45 9.08 -4.67
N ASP A 56 -1.32 8.33 -4.00
CA ASP A 56 -1.72 8.60 -2.62
C ASP A 56 -0.51 8.53 -1.66
N LEU A 57 0.43 7.61 -1.87
CA LEU A 57 1.71 7.55 -1.14
C LEU A 57 2.61 8.75 -1.47
N SER A 58 2.70 9.13 -2.75
CA SER A 58 3.53 10.26 -3.19
C SER A 58 3.05 11.61 -2.63
N VAL A 59 1.73 11.78 -2.45
CA VAL A 59 1.15 12.99 -1.86
C VAL A 59 1.06 12.93 -0.33
N GLY A 60 1.54 11.86 0.30
CA GLY A 60 1.57 11.69 1.76
C GLY A 60 0.22 11.37 2.39
N ARG A 61 -0.77 10.89 1.61
CA ARG A 61 -2.03 10.38 2.14
C ARG A 61 -1.83 9.03 2.84
N PHE A 62 -0.91 8.23 2.30
CA PHE A 62 -0.37 7.07 3.00
C PHE A 62 1.13 7.26 3.24
N GLU A 63 1.62 6.65 4.32
CA GLU A 63 3.03 6.59 4.65
C GLU A 63 3.47 5.14 4.78
N VAL A 64 4.65 4.78 4.28
CA VAL A 64 5.23 3.45 4.49
C VAL A 64 5.84 3.42 5.89
N VAL A 65 5.37 2.52 6.74
CA VAL A 65 5.80 2.43 8.15
C VAL A 65 6.66 1.19 8.44
N SER A 66 6.56 0.14 7.63
CA SER A 66 7.40 -1.07 7.75
C SER A 66 7.58 -1.81 6.43
#